data_AF-U2W5E7-F1
#
_entry.id   AF-U2W5E7-F1
#
_cell.length_a   1.000
_cell.length_b   1.000
_cell.length_c   1.000
_cell.angle_alpha   90.00
_cell.angle_beta   90.00
_cell.angle_gamma   90.00
#
_symmetry.space_group_name_H-M   'P 1'
#
loop_
_entity.id
_entity.type
_entity.pdbx_description
1 polymer ?
#
loop_
_entity_poly.entity_id
_entity_poly.type
_entity_poly.pdbx_seq_one_letter_code
_entity_poly.pdbx_strand_id
1 'polypeptide(L)'
;MKKIINDKRYNTHTAKALAVWSSDIGELSQVVETLYRKSTGEYFLHCEGGAATKYARFLGNNSWSSGEMIQPLTLSEAEEWSKDHISEEDFSRIFDHNYDPEKKTITLRLSASARQALKDMASEGNTSMSEIVESLILH
;
A
#
# COMPACT_ATOMS: atom_id res chain seq x y z
N MET A 1 0.15 8.89 -16.25
CA MET A 1 -1.18 9.55 -16.27
C MET A 1 -1.33 10.77 -15.32
N LYS A 2 -2.05 11.83 -15.76
CA LYS A 2 -2.50 12.97 -14.92
C LYS A 2 -3.98 13.27 -15.19
N LYS A 3 -4.81 13.43 -14.15
CA LYS A 3 -6.24 13.72 -14.30
C LYS A 3 -6.75 14.60 -13.16
N ILE A 4 -7.78 15.41 -13.44
CA ILE A 4 -8.52 16.15 -12.42
C ILE A 4 -9.90 15.50 -12.31
N ILE A 5 -10.28 15.11 -11.09
CA ILE A 5 -11.56 14.45 -10.78
C ILE A 5 -12.10 15.12 -9.52
N ASN A 6 -13.32 15.65 -9.56
CA ASN A 6 -13.97 16.34 -8.43
C ASN A 6 -13.05 17.41 -7.79
N ASP A 7 -12.48 18.29 -8.63
CA ASP A 7 -11.52 19.34 -8.25
C ASP A 7 -10.20 18.86 -7.60
N LYS A 8 -10.00 17.55 -7.52
CA LYS A 8 -8.77 16.95 -7.00
C LYS A 8 -7.88 16.51 -8.14
N ARG A 9 -6.60 16.86 -8.03
CA ARG A 9 -5.56 16.46 -8.99
C ARG A 9 -4.97 15.10 -8.62
N TYR A 10 -4.91 14.21 -9.60
CA TYR A 10 -4.29 12.90 -9.53
C TYR A 10 -3.15 12.83 -10.54
N ASN A 11 -1.96 12.44 -10.08
CA ASN A 11 -0.76 12.43 -10.91
C ASN A 11 0.16 11.30 -10.47
N THR A 12 0.27 10.29 -11.33
CA THR A 12 1.16 9.12 -11.20
C THR A 12 2.64 9.47 -11.05
N HIS A 13 3.10 10.64 -11.54
CA HIS A 13 4.52 11.04 -11.44
C HIS A 13 4.89 11.66 -10.09
N THR A 14 3.92 12.23 -9.38
CA THR A 14 4.15 12.89 -8.08
C THR A 14 3.62 12.09 -6.91
N ALA A 15 2.82 11.05 -7.19
CA ALA A 15 2.33 10.14 -6.19
C ALA A 15 3.30 8.98 -6.00
N LYS A 16 3.31 8.39 -4.80
CA LYS A 16 4.11 7.20 -4.51
C LYS A 16 3.35 5.97 -4.98
N ALA A 17 3.92 5.20 -5.89
CA ALA A 17 3.44 3.86 -6.21
C ALA A 17 3.69 2.94 -5.01
N LEU A 18 2.65 2.25 -4.56
CA LEU A 18 2.67 1.40 -3.39
C LEU A 18 2.71 -0.07 -3.76
N ALA A 19 1.87 -0.48 -4.72
CA ALA A 19 1.84 -1.82 -5.26
C ALA A 19 1.32 -1.83 -6.70
N VAL A 20 1.66 -2.90 -7.42
CA VAL A 20 1.20 -3.17 -8.78
C VAL A 20 0.64 -4.58 -8.79
N TRP A 21 -0.54 -4.73 -9.37
CA TRP A 21 -1.10 -6.02 -9.72
C TRP A 21 -1.29 -6.09 -11.23
N SER A 22 -1.03 -7.25 -11.81
CA SER A 22 -1.35 -7.54 -13.20
C SER A 22 -2.09 -8.86 -13.31
N SER A 23 -3.10 -8.93 -14.16
CA SER A 23 -3.69 -10.20 -14.53
C SER A 23 -2.75 -10.94 -15.48
N ASP A 24 -2.43 -12.19 -15.17
CA ASP A 24 -1.62 -13.09 -16.01
C ASP A 24 -2.44 -13.68 -17.16
N ILE A 25 -3.09 -12.81 -17.93
CA ILE A 25 -3.91 -13.15 -19.08
C ILE A 25 -3.36 -12.45 -20.33
N GLY A 26 -3.55 -13.07 -21.50
CA GLY A 26 -2.93 -12.64 -22.75
C GLY A 26 -3.11 -11.15 -23.07
N GLU A 27 -2.21 -10.61 -23.90
CA GLU A 27 -1.98 -9.17 -24.13
C GLU A 27 -3.25 -8.31 -24.33
N LEU A 28 -4.24 -8.79 -25.08
CA LEU A 28 -5.49 -8.04 -25.33
C LEU A 28 -6.42 -7.97 -24.12
N SER A 29 -6.31 -8.93 -23.21
CA SER A 29 -7.13 -9.03 -21.99
C SER A 29 -6.36 -8.63 -20.75
N GLN A 30 -5.06 -8.34 -20.86
CA GLN A 30 -4.22 -7.98 -19.73
C GLN A 30 -4.75 -6.72 -19.05
N VAL A 31 -4.82 -6.76 -17.72
CA VAL A 31 -5.18 -5.66 -16.84
C VAL A 31 -3.99 -5.42 -15.92
N VAL A 32 -3.61 -4.16 -15.74
CA VAL A 32 -2.61 -3.74 -14.78
C VAL A 32 -3.21 -2.66 -13.91
N GLU A 33 -3.23 -2.86 -12.60
CA GLU A 33 -3.76 -1.92 -11.63
C GLU A 33 -2.64 -1.55 -10.66
N THR A 34 -2.28 -0.27 -10.62
CA THR A 34 -1.24 0.26 -9.72
C THR A 34 -1.87 1.15 -8.66
N LEU A 35 -1.66 0.81 -7.39
CA LEU A 35 -2.09 1.60 -6.25
C LEU A 35 -1.09 2.72 -5.96
N TYR A 36 -1.59 3.95 -5.93
CA TYR A 36 -0.81 5.14 -5.61
C TYR A 36 -1.33 5.82 -4.34
N ARG A 37 -0.41 6.46 -3.62
CA ARG A 37 -0.72 7.40 -2.54
C ARG A 37 -0.17 8.78 -2.85
N LYS A 38 -1.03 9.79 -2.78
CA LYS A 38 -0.66 11.21 -2.90
C LYS A 38 0.13 11.66 -1.67
N SER A 39 0.87 12.76 -1.80
CA SER A 39 1.50 13.43 -0.66
C SER A 39 0.48 13.92 0.38
N THR A 40 -0.76 14.17 -0.04
CA THR A 40 -1.89 14.52 0.85
C THR A 40 -2.46 13.34 1.63
N GLY A 41 -1.98 12.11 1.39
CA GLY A 41 -2.47 10.88 2.02
C GLY A 41 -3.64 10.21 1.30
N GLU A 42 -4.19 10.82 0.26
CA GLU A 42 -5.28 10.23 -0.54
C GLU A 42 -4.77 9.13 -1.46
N TYR A 43 -5.58 8.08 -1.65
CA TYR A 43 -5.27 6.93 -2.49
C TYR A 43 -5.98 7.01 -3.85
N PHE A 44 -5.39 6.39 -4.86
CA PHE A 44 -6.03 6.19 -6.16
C PHE A 44 -5.38 5.02 -6.89
N LEU A 45 -6.16 4.36 -7.75
CA LEU A 45 -5.66 3.40 -8.71
C LEU A 45 -5.40 4.08 -10.05
N HIS A 46 -4.28 3.72 -10.66
CA HIS A 46 -4.11 3.84 -12.10
C HIS A 46 -4.36 2.46 -12.69
N CYS A 47 -5.45 2.36 -13.44
CA CYS A 47 -5.87 1.12 -14.07
C CYS A 47 -5.57 1.21 -15.56
N GLU A 48 -4.90 0.20 -16.09
CA GLU A 48 -4.57 0.03 -17.49
C GLU A 48 -5.14 -1.30 -17.95
N GLY A 49 -5.62 -1.36 -19.18
CA GLY A 49 -6.13 -2.62 -19.73
C GLY A 49 -6.12 -2.66 -21.24
N GLY A 50 -5.97 -3.87 -21.77
CA GLY A 50 -6.03 -4.16 -23.20
C GLY A 50 -7.42 -3.93 -23.80
N ALA A 51 -7.51 -4.04 -25.12
CA ALA A 51 -8.72 -3.75 -25.90
C ALA A 51 -9.93 -4.65 -25.58
N ALA A 52 -9.71 -5.78 -24.90
CA ALA A 52 -10.75 -6.72 -24.47
C ALA A 52 -11.06 -6.64 -22.96
N THR A 53 -10.73 -5.52 -22.30
CA THR A 53 -10.89 -5.35 -20.85
C THR A 53 -11.97 -4.33 -20.48
N LYS A 54 -12.36 -4.30 -19.19
CA LYS A 54 -13.26 -3.27 -18.63
C LYS A 54 -12.71 -1.84 -18.75
N TYR A 55 -11.42 -1.69 -19.04
CA TYR A 55 -10.73 -0.41 -19.22
C TYR A 55 -10.55 -0.03 -20.69
N ALA A 56 -11.00 -0.86 -21.63
CA ALA A 56 -10.86 -0.61 -23.05
C ALA A 56 -11.56 0.69 -23.48
N ARG A 57 -10.97 1.37 -24.46
CA ARG A 57 -11.53 2.60 -25.04
C ARG A 57 -12.18 2.28 -26.38
N PHE A 58 -13.45 2.65 -26.53
CA PHE A 58 -14.17 2.51 -27.81
C PHE A 58 -13.68 3.56 -28.81
N LEU A 59 -13.28 3.12 -30.00
CA LEU A 59 -12.78 3.98 -31.08
C LEU A 59 -13.80 4.21 -32.20
N GLY A 60 -14.97 3.58 -32.16
CA GLY A 60 -15.94 3.58 -33.27
C GLY A 60 -15.78 2.37 -34.18
N ASN A 61 -16.73 2.16 -35.11
CA ASN A 61 -16.70 1.06 -36.10
C ASN A 61 -16.39 -0.34 -35.50
N ASN A 62 -17.01 -0.68 -34.37
CA ASN A 62 -16.78 -1.94 -33.67
C ASN A 62 -15.30 -2.20 -33.30
N SER A 63 -14.51 -1.13 -33.11
CA SER A 63 -13.08 -1.20 -32.78
C SER A 63 -12.83 -0.65 -31.38
N TRP A 64 -11.95 -1.33 -30.65
CA TRP A 64 -11.54 -1.00 -29.28
C TRP A 64 -10.02 -0.92 -29.21
N SER A 65 -9.50 0.01 -28.42
CA SER A 65 -8.08 0.05 -28.06
C SER A 65 -7.89 -0.26 -26.59
N SER A 66 -6.63 -0.47 -26.20
CA SER A 66 -6.26 -0.36 -24.80
C SER A 66 -6.72 0.99 -24.23
N GLY A 67 -6.97 1.00 -22.93
CA GLY A 67 -7.36 2.20 -22.23
C GLY A 67 -6.76 2.24 -20.83
N GLU A 68 -6.77 3.44 -20.29
CA GLU A 68 -6.30 3.71 -18.95
C GLU A 68 -7.28 4.66 -18.25
N MET A 69 -7.41 4.51 -16.94
CA MET A 69 -8.18 5.41 -16.09
C MET A 69 -7.55 5.61 -14.73
N ILE A 70 -7.94 6.72 -14.09
CA ILE A 70 -7.66 6.96 -12.68
C ILE A 70 -8.96 6.77 -11.91
N GLN A 71 -8.92 5.95 -10.87
CA GLN A 71 -9.99 5.75 -9.91
C GLN A 71 -9.55 6.26 -8.54
N PRO A 72 -10.09 7.40 -8.07
CA PRO A 72 -9.92 7.81 -6.68
C PRO A 72 -10.44 6.73 -5.72
N LEU A 73 -9.71 6.47 -4.64
CA LEU A 73 -10.13 5.53 -3.61
C LEU A 73 -10.13 6.19 -2.24
N THR A 74 -11.07 5.78 -1.40
CA THR A 74 -11.00 5.93 0.05
C THR A 74 -9.96 4.98 0.65
N LEU A 75 -9.59 5.20 1.91
CA LEU A 75 -8.67 4.30 2.62
C LEU A 75 -9.21 2.86 2.64
N SER A 76 -10.49 2.68 2.96
CA SER A 76 -11.13 1.36 3.02
C SER A 76 -11.14 0.66 1.67
N GLU A 77 -11.43 1.37 0.57
CA GLU A 77 -11.38 0.79 -0.77
C GLU A 77 -9.95 0.41 -1.19
N ALA A 78 -8.94 1.20 -0.77
CA ALA A 78 -7.54 0.87 -1.03
C ALA A 78 -7.08 -0.37 -0.24
N GLU A 79 -7.57 -0.53 1.00
CA GLU A 79 -7.32 -1.72 1.81
C GLU A 79 -7.99 -2.96 1.21
N GLU A 80 -9.26 -2.87 0.81
CA GLU A 80 -9.98 -3.98 0.15
C GLU A 80 -9.27 -4.41 -1.14
N TRP A 81 -8.95 -3.45 -2.01
CA TRP A 81 -8.20 -3.75 -3.24
C TRP A 81 -6.90 -4.47 -2.92
N SER A 82 -6.18 -4.03 -1.88
CA SER A 82 -4.90 -4.62 -1.53
C SER A 82 -5.04 -6.05 -0.99
N LYS A 83 -6.06 -6.34 -0.17
CA LYS A 83 -6.30 -7.70 0.33
C LYS A 83 -6.55 -8.71 -0.79
N ASP A 84 -7.18 -8.27 -1.88
CA ASP A 84 -7.55 -9.13 -2.99
C ASP A 84 -6.42 -9.32 -4.02
N HIS A 85 -5.50 -8.34 -4.13
CA HIS A 85 -4.56 -8.28 -5.26
C HIS A 85 -3.09 -8.41 -4.87
N ILE A 86 -2.72 -8.18 -3.60
CA ILE A 86 -1.32 -8.19 -3.16
C ILE A 86 -1.11 -9.14 -1.98
N SER A 87 0.16 -9.45 -1.70
CA SER A 87 0.52 -10.33 -0.59
C SER A 87 0.20 -9.70 0.77
N GLU A 88 0.00 -10.52 1.80
CA GLU A 88 -0.20 -10.05 3.18
C GLU A 88 1.01 -9.23 3.70
N GLU A 89 2.21 -9.58 3.23
CA GLU A 89 3.44 -8.84 3.54
C GLU A 89 3.41 -7.42 2.94
N ASP A 90 3.08 -7.30 1.65
CA ASP A 90 2.97 -5.99 0.98
C ASP A 90 1.81 -5.17 1.55
N PHE A 91 0.69 -5.82 1.90
CA PHE A 91 -0.43 -5.17 2.57
C PHE A 91 0.03 -4.54 3.89
N SER A 92 0.72 -5.31 4.72
CA SER A 92 1.25 -4.84 6.00
C SER A 92 2.26 -3.70 5.79
N ARG A 93 3.11 -3.80 4.76
CA ARG A 93 4.05 -2.73 4.39
C ARG A 93 3.39 -1.41 4.04
N ILE A 94 2.22 -1.45 3.43
CA ILE A 94 1.54 -0.27 2.92
C ILE A 94 0.69 0.38 4.01
N PHE A 95 -0.01 -0.43 4.83
CA PHE A 95 -1.04 0.04 5.75
C PHE A 95 -0.68 -0.10 7.24
N ASP A 96 0.27 -0.95 7.63
CA ASP A 96 0.71 -1.03 9.02
C ASP A 96 1.77 0.06 9.29
N HIS A 97 1.42 0.99 10.17
CA HIS A 97 2.31 2.06 10.63
C HIS A 97 3.55 1.55 11.40
N ASN A 98 3.53 0.29 11.87
CA ASN A 98 4.64 -0.35 12.54
C ASN A 98 5.45 -1.29 11.63
N TYR A 99 5.13 -1.36 10.33
CA TYR A 99 5.92 -2.17 9.41
C TYR A 99 7.31 -1.57 9.22
N ASP A 100 8.29 -2.24 9.80
CA ASP A 100 9.71 -2.01 9.57
C ASP A 100 10.29 -3.37 9.12
N PRO A 101 10.78 -3.49 7.86
CA PRO A 101 11.28 -4.77 7.36
C PRO A 101 12.50 -5.30 8.15
N GLU A 102 13.20 -4.44 8.89
CA GLU A 102 14.32 -4.83 9.76
C GLU A 102 13.88 -5.19 11.19
N LYS A 103 12.65 -4.83 11.61
CA LYS A 103 12.13 -5.15 12.94
C LYS A 103 11.08 -6.26 12.86
N LYS A 104 11.33 -7.34 13.60
CA LYS A 104 10.38 -8.45 13.74
C LYS A 104 9.66 -8.37 15.08
N THR A 105 8.33 -8.29 15.05
CA THR A 105 7.52 -8.34 16.28
C THR A 105 7.56 -9.73 16.89
N ILE A 106 7.99 -9.82 18.15
CA ILE A 106 7.98 -11.06 18.94
C ILE A 106 7.06 -10.93 20.15
N THR A 107 6.20 -11.93 20.37
CA THR A 107 5.34 -12.00 21.56
C THR A 107 6.08 -12.72 22.68
N LEU A 108 6.39 -12.00 23.76
CA LEU A 108 7.12 -12.53 24.92
C LEU A 108 6.22 -12.52 26.17
N ARG A 109 6.29 -13.59 26.97
CA ARG A 109 5.69 -13.60 28.31
C ARG A 109 6.77 -13.21 29.32
N LEU A 110 6.56 -12.07 29.96
CA LEU A 110 7.43 -11.51 30.99
C LEU A 110 6.72 -11.51 32.34
N SER A 111 7.47 -11.55 33.44
CA SER A 111 6.90 -11.29 34.75
C SER A 111 6.35 -9.85 34.84
N ALA A 112 5.38 -9.62 35.73
CA ALA A 112 4.82 -8.30 35.93
C ALA A 112 5.91 -7.26 36.32
N SER A 113 6.90 -7.68 37.12
CA SER A 113 8.04 -6.85 37.50
C SER A 113 8.93 -6.49 36.31
N ALA A 114 9.24 -7.44 35.42
CA ALA A 114 10.07 -7.19 34.25
C ALA A 114 9.37 -6.27 33.24
N ARG A 115 8.05 -6.42 33.04
CA ARG A 115 7.27 -5.51 32.20
C ARG A 115 7.26 -4.08 32.76
N GLN A 116 7.12 -3.94 34.09
CA GLN A 116 7.12 -2.64 34.74
C GLN A 116 8.48 -1.95 34.61
N ALA A 117 9.57 -2.68 34.89
CA ALA A 117 10.92 -2.17 34.73
C ALA A 117 11.20 -1.71 33.29
N LEU A 118 10.77 -2.48 32.27
CA LEU A 118 10.86 -2.08 30.85
C LEU A 118 10.11 -0.78 30.55
N LYS A 119 8.95 -0.59 31.18
CA LYS A 119 8.13 0.62 31.00
C LYS A 119 8.78 1.84 31.67
N ASP A 120 9.35 1.65 32.85
CA ASP A 120 10.02 2.72 33.59
C ASP A 120 11.29 3.16 32.84
N MET A 121 12.12 2.21 32.39
CA MET A 121 13.30 2.49 31.55
C MET A 121 12.94 3.20 30.24
N ALA A 122 11.84 2.81 29.59
CA ALA A 122 11.36 3.48 28.38
C ALA A 122 10.94 4.93 28.64
N SER A 123 10.30 5.18 29.79
CA SER A 123 9.83 6.50 30.18
C SER A 123 10.99 7.43 30.58
N GLU A 124 12.02 6.90 31.22
CA GLU A 124 13.22 7.66 31.63
C GLU A 124 14.16 7.96 30.46
N GLY A 125 14.30 7.02 29.51
CA GLY A 125 15.20 7.15 28.36
C GLY A 125 14.64 7.92 27.17
N ASN A 126 13.35 8.28 27.18
CA ASN A 126 12.61 8.76 25.99
C ASN A 126 12.79 7.85 24.76
N THR A 127 12.94 6.55 25.00
CA THR A 127 13.17 5.50 24.01
C THR A 127 12.06 4.47 24.09
N SER A 128 11.82 3.78 22.97
CA SER A 128 10.80 2.72 22.91
C SER A 128 11.24 1.46 23.66
N MET A 129 10.26 0.67 24.11
CA MET A 129 10.53 -0.66 24.68
C MET A 129 11.29 -1.58 23.70
N SER A 130 11.09 -1.41 22.38
CA SER A 130 11.80 -2.18 21.34
C SER A 130 13.29 -1.86 21.34
N GLU A 131 13.65 -0.57 21.36
CA GLU A 131 15.06 -0.14 21.35
C GLU A 131 15.82 -0.61 22.60
N ILE A 132 15.15 -0.63 23.76
CA ILE A 132 15.76 -1.15 24.99
C ILE A 132 16.03 -2.66 24.87
N VAL A 133 15.05 -3.43 24.38
CA VAL A 133 15.23 -4.87 24.17
C VAL A 133 16.31 -5.15 23.13
N GLU A 134 16.34 -4.41 22.03
CA GLU A 134 17.38 -4.49 21.01
C GLU A 134 18.77 -4.21 21.61
N SER A 135 18.90 -3.15 22.41
CA SER A 135 20.16 -2.80 23.08
C SER A 135 20.69 -3.87 24.02
N LEU A 136 19.79 -4.64 24.65
CA LEU A 136 20.14 -5.71 25.60
C LEU A 136 20.55 -7.02 24.90
N ILE A 137 20.09 -7.23 23.66
CA ILE A 137 20.38 -8.44 22.89
C ILE A 137 21.63 -8.26 22.02
N LEU A 138 21.84 -7.08 21.45
CA LEU A 138 22.91 -6.77 20.49
C LEU A 138 24.18 -6.17 21.13
N HIS A 139 24.43 -6.45 22.42
CA HIS A 139 25.64 -6.01 23.14
C HIS A 139 26.95 -6.43 22.47
#